data_AF-I7A1D9-F1
#
_entry.id   AF-I7A1D9-F1
#
_cell.length_a   1.000
_cell.length_b   1.000
_cell.length_c   1.000
_cell.angle_alpha   90.00
_cell.angle_beta   90.00
_cell.angle_gamma   90.00
#
_symmetry.space_group_name_H-M   'P 1'
#
loop_
_entity.id
_entity.type
_entity.pdbx_description
1 polymer ?
#
loop_
_entity_poly.entity_id
_entity_poly.type
_entity_poly.pdbx_seq_one_letter_code
_entity_poly.pdbx_strand_id
1 'polypeptide(L)'
;MRPNEFKFNDKNPLSDLIPDEIYEKLYSRGFINEKSVRDYIIRKKFEALKAQNIPASKAIELIREDYPYLQFDTIRKIIYQTKK
;
A
#
# COMPACT_ATOMS: atom_id res chain seq x y z
N MET A 1 7.86 -11.98 26.23
CA MET A 1 8.09 -11.78 24.79
C MET A 1 6.78 -11.29 24.19
N ARG A 2 6.71 -10.05 23.69
CA ARG A 2 5.43 -9.46 23.22
C ARG A 2 5.18 -9.82 21.75
N PRO A 3 4.02 -10.39 21.38
CA PRO A 3 3.66 -10.54 19.99
C PRO A 3 3.04 -9.22 19.50
N ASN A 4 3.70 -8.56 18.55
CA ASN A 4 3.05 -7.56 17.70
C ASN A 4 2.17 -8.32 16.70
N GLU A 5 0.94 -8.64 17.07
CA GLU A 5 -0.09 -9.04 16.11
C GLU A 5 -0.59 -7.80 15.38
N PHE A 6 0.13 -7.39 14.34
CA PHE A 6 -0.52 -6.67 13.25
C PHE A 6 -1.45 -7.67 12.56
N LYS A 7 -2.71 -7.73 13.00
CA LYS A 7 -3.77 -8.42 12.27
C LYS A 7 -4.02 -7.66 10.96
N PHE A 8 -3.20 -7.94 9.95
CA PHE A 8 -3.62 -7.78 8.57
C PHE A 8 -4.76 -8.77 8.37
N ASN A 9 -5.96 -8.26 8.14
CA ASN A 9 -7.07 -9.05 7.63
C ASN A 9 -6.52 -9.95 6.50
N ASP A 10 -6.58 -11.28 6.66
CA ASP A 10 -5.79 -12.34 6.00
C ASP A 10 -5.90 -12.40 4.46
N LYS A 11 -5.64 -11.29 3.76
CA LYS A 11 -5.73 -11.18 2.31
C LYS A 11 -4.41 -10.65 1.78
N ASN A 12 -3.78 -11.46 0.95
CA ASN A 12 -2.60 -11.11 0.18
C ASN A 12 -2.80 -9.74 -0.52
N PRO A 13 -2.05 -8.70 -0.12
CA PRO A 13 -2.17 -7.36 -0.70
C PRO A 13 -1.71 -7.30 -2.16
N LEU A 14 -1.04 -8.34 -2.63
CA LEU A 14 -0.54 -8.51 -3.98
C LEU A 14 -1.31 -9.62 -4.73
N SER A 15 -2.52 -9.96 -4.30
CA SER A 15 -3.35 -11.02 -4.92
C SER A 15 -3.62 -10.83 -6.41
N ASP A 16 -3.64 -9.59 -6.90
CA ASP A 16 -3.75 -9.29 -8.35
C ASP A 16 -2.46 -9.59 -9.13
N LEU A 17 -1.32 -9.76 -8.45
CA LEU A 17 0.00 -9.98 -9.04
C LEU A 17 0.49 -11.41 -8.83
N ILE A 18 0.26 -11.97 -7.64
CA ILE A 18 0.74 -13.28 -7.23
C ILE A 18 -0.31 -14.03 -6.39
N PRO A 19 -0.42 -15.36 -6.51
CA PRO A 19 -1.27 -16.16 -5.63
C PRO A 19 -0.84 -16.07 -4.16
N ASP A 20 -1.80 -16.32 -3.26
CA ASP A 20 -1.59 -16.24 -1.81
C ASP A 20 -0.48 -17.16 -1.33
N GLU A 21 -0.40 -18.39 -1.86
CA GLU A 21 0.68 -19.33 -1.53
C GLU A 21 2.06 -18.73 -1.83
N ILE A 22 2.21 -18.02 -2.95
CA ILE A 22 3.48 -17.40 -3.35
C ILE A 22 3.79 -16.21 -2.44
N TYR A 23 2.78 -15.39 -2.12
CA TYR A 23 2.94 -14.27 -1.20
C TYR A 23 3.45 -14.75 0.17
N GLU A 24 2.80 -15.76 0.76
CA GLU A 24 3.19 -16.32 2.06
C GLU A 24 4.63 -16.90 2.05
N LYS A 25 4.99 -17.59 0.97
CA LYS A 25 6.33 -18.16 0.80
C LYS A 25 7.42 -17.10 0.66
N LEU A 26 7.12 -15.99 -0.01
CA LEU A 26 8.04 -14.85 -0.13
C LEU A 26 8.12 -14.07 1.18
N TYR A 27 6.98 -13.86 1.84
CA TYR A 27 6.88 -13.12 3.09
C TYR A 27 7.61 -13.83 4.23
N SER A 28 7.36 -15.13 4.42
CA SER A 28 8.02 -15.96 5.43
C SER A 28 9.56 -16.03 5.28
N ARG A 29 10.07 -15.80 4.06
CA ARG A 29 11.51 -15.80 3.76
C ARG A 29 12.13 -14.39 3.78
N GLY A 30 11.35 -13.36 4.12
CA GLY A 30 11.83 -11.97 4.16
C GLY A 30 12.09 -11.35 2.79
N PHE A 31 11.56 -11.93 1.70
CA PHE A 31 11.70 -11.38 0.35
C PHE A 31 10.69 -10.28 0.03
N ILE A 32 9.68 -10.09 0.88
CA ILE A 32 8.70 -9.02 0.75
C ILE A 32 9.17 -7.78 1.50
N ASN A 33 9.31 -6.67 0.77
CA ASN A 33 9.61 -5.37 1.35
C ASN A 33 8.30 -4.65 1.71
N GLU A 34 7.99 -4.57 3.00
CA GLU A 34 6.73 -3.97 3.52
C GLU A 34 6.52 -2.53 3.03
N LYS A 35 7.59 -1.72 2.96
CA LYS A 35 7.51 -0.35 2.45
C LYS A 35 7.07 -0.35 0.98
N SER A 36 7.62 -1.25 0.18
CA SER A 36 7.27 -1.35 -1.25
C SER A 36 5.84 -1.86 -1.45
N VAL A 37 5.39 -2.79 -0.61
CA VAL A 37 4.00 -3.27 -0.62
C VAL A 37 3.04 -2.13 -0.24
N ARG A 38 3.32 -1.40 0.83
CA ARG A 38 2.53 -0.22 1.21
C ARG A 38 2.46 0.81 0.09
N ASP A 39 3.60 1.14 -0.51
CA ASP A 39 3.66 2.13 -1.59
C ASP A 39 2.84 1.66 -2.82
N TYR A 40 2.83 0.36 -3.11
CA TYR A 40 1.95 -0.24 -4.13
C TYR A 40 0.46 -0.11 -3.78
N ILE A 41 0.07 -0.44 -2.53
CA ILE A 41 -1.32 -0.31 -2.07
C ILE A 41 -1.79 1.14 -2.17
N ILE A 42 -0.96 2.10 -1.75
CA ILE A 42 -1.25 3.54 -1.85
C ILE A 42 -1.51 3.96 -3.29
N ARG A 43 -0.69 3.50 -4.24
CA ARG A 43 -0.92 3.76 -5.68
C ARG A 43 -2.25 3.17 -6.14
N LYS A 44 -2.52 1.91 -5.80
CA LYS A 44 -3.79 1.25 -6.17
C LYS A 44 -5.01 1.99 -5.62
N LYS A 45 -4.97 2.44 -4.36
CA LYS A 45 -6.04 3.25 -3.76
C LYS A 45 -6.18 4.59 -4.49
N PHE A 46 -5.08 5.27 -4.81
CA PHE A 46 -5.11 6.52 -5.55
C PHE A 46 -5.76 6.35 -6.94
N GLU A 47 -5.36 5.34 -7.70
CA GLU A 47 -5.96 5.03 -9.01
C GLU A 47 -7.46 4.75 -8.91
N ALA A 48 -7.90 4.00 -7.88
CA ALA A 48 -9.31 3.74 -7.64
C ALA A 48 -10.12 5.01 -7.32
N LEU A 49 -9.53 5.96 -6.56
CA LEU A 49 -10.16 7.26 -6.27
C LEU A 49 -10.20 8.14 -7.53
N LYS A 50 -9.15 8.09 -8.36
CA LYS A 50 -9.10 8.77 -9.65
C LYS A 50 -10.15 8.27 -10.63
N ALA A 51 -10.37 6.95 -10.68
CA ALA A 51 -11.44 6.34 -11.49
C ALA A 51 -12.85 6.80 -11.05
N GLN A 52 -13.01 7.21 -9.79
CA GLN A 52 -14.24 7.80 -9.24
C GLN A 52 -14.33 9.33 -9.46
N ASN A 53 -13.46 9.91 -10.30
CA ASN A 53 -13.37 11.35 -10.55
C ASN A 53 -13.05 12.22 -9.31
N ILE A 54 -12.47 11.62 -8.26
CA ILE A 54 -12.06 12.38 -7.08
C ILE A 54 -10.83 13.25 -7.41
N PRO A 55 -10.82 14.54 -7.03
CA PRO A 55 -9.65 15.41 -7.23
C PRO A 55 -8.40 14.89 -6.52
N ALA A 56 -7.23 15.11 -7.10
CA ALA A 56 -5.98 14.57 -6.56
C ALA A 56 -5.67 15.03 -5.13
N SER A 57 -5.91 16.30 -4.81
CA SER A 57 -5.75 16.82 -3.44
C SER A 57 -6.63 16.07 -2.44
N LYS A 58 -7.91 15.86 -2.78
CA LYS A 58 -8.85 15.13 -1.93
C LYS A 58 -8.51 13.66 -1.83
N ALA A 59 -8.07 13.04 -2.93
CA ALA A 59 -7.62 11.66 -2.90
C ALA A 59 -6.41 11.45 -1.98
N ILE A 60 -5.46 12.40 -1.96
CA ILE A 60 -4.30 12.35 -1.06
C ILE A 60 -4.74 12.49 0.41
N GLU A 61 -5.71 13.36 0.71
CA GLU A 61 -6.29 13.46 2.07
C GLU A 61 -6.92 12.13 2.51
N LEU A 62 -7.74 11.51 1.66
CA LEU A 62 -8.39 10.22 1.94
C LEU A 62 -7.40 9.06 2.10
N ILE A 63 -6.24 9.13 1.44
CA ILE A 63 -5.15 8.16 1.65
C ILE A 63 -4.45 8.43 2.99
N ARG A 64 -4.28 9.71 3.35
CA ARG A 64 -3.63 10.10 4.60
C ARG A 64 -4.46 9.70 5.83
N GLU A 65 -5.77 9.62 5.72
CA GLU A 65 -6.64 9.08 6.78
C GLU A 65 -6.28 7.62 7.13
N ASP A 66 -5.95 6.79 6.13
CA ASP A 66 -5.48 5.40 6.36
C ASP A 66 -4.03 5.33 6.84
N TYR A 67 -3.22 6.33 6.49
CA TYR A 67 -1.80 6.40 6.81
C TYR A 67 -1.43 7.74 7.49
N PRO A 68 -1.91 8.02 8.72
CA PRO A 68 -1.74 9.34 9.37
C PRO A 68 -0.28 9.73 9.62
N TYR A 69 0.60 8.73 9.70
CA TYR A 69 2.04 8.90 9.86
C TYR A 69 2.77 9.32 8.57
N LEU A 70 2.10 9.28 7.41
CA LEU A 70 2.66 9.76 6.15
C LEU A 70 2.33 11.23 5.94
N GLN A 71 3.37 12.00 5.60
CA GLN A 71 3.21 13.39 5.19
C GLN A 71 2.60 13.49 3.79
N PHE A 72 1.92 14.60 3.50
CA PHE A 72 1.30 14.86 2.20
C PHE A 72 2.29 14.72 1.03
N ASP A 73 3.48 15.32 1.16
CA ASP A 73 4.53 15.22 0.13
C ASP A 73 5.07 13.80 -0.02
N THR A 74 5.08 13.01 1.04
CA THR A 74 5.48 11.59 0.97
C THR A 74 4.48 10.79 0.14
N ILE A 75 3.18 11.01 0.36
CA ILE A 75 2.13 10.37 -0.46
C ILE A 75 2.26 10.81 -1.91
N ARG A 76 2.47 12.11 -2.17
CA ARG A 76 2.74 12.62 -3.53
C ARG A 76 3.93 11.92 -4.20
N LYS A 77 5.04 11.76 -3.49
CA LYS A 77 6.20 11.04 -4.01
C LYS A 77 5.86 9.59 -4.33
N ILE A 78 5.13 8.90 -3.47
CA ILE A 78 4.72 7.52 -3.71
C ILE A 78 3.89 7.39 -4.99
N ILE A 79 2.91 8.27 -5.20
CA ILE A 79 1.99 8.17 -6.35
C ILE A 79 2.59 8.68 -7.67
N TYR A 80 3.45 9.70 -7.64
CA TYR A 80 3.99 10.32 -8.86
C TYR A 80 5.43 9.89 -9.19
N GLN A 81 6.21 9.41 -8.23
CA GLN A 81 7.54 8.86 -8.51
C GLN A 81 7.39 7.37 -8.80
N THR A 82 7.02 7.07 -10.05
CA THR A 82 7.32 5.77 -10.65
C THR A 82 8.82 5.72 -10.92
N LYS A 83 9.46 4.64 -10.46
CA LYS A 83 10.89 4.41 -10.68
C LYS A 83 11.21 4.59 -12.17
N LYS A 84 12.18 5.46 -12.46
CA LYS A 84 12.94 5.43 -13.71
C LYS A 84 13.69 4.10 -13.82
#